data_AF-L0FAI6-F1
#
_entry.id   AF-L0FAI6-F1
#
_cell.length_a   1.000
_cell.length_b   1.000
_cell.length_c   1.000
_cell.angle_alpha   90.00
_cell.angle_beta   90.00
_cell.angle_gamma   90.00
#
_symmetry.space_group_name_H-M   'P 1'
#
loop_
_entity.id
_entity.type
_entity.pdbx_description
1 polymer ?
#
loop_
_entity_poly.entity_id
_entity_poly.type
_entity_poly.pdbx_seq_one_letter_code
_entity_poly.pdbx_strand_id
1 'polypeptide(L)'
;MKSKKIILGLALIALVITVLVGCKTQNQTPPPTGTATDQPVKPPAEAQYVGSESCKGCHSEYHGNFAKSQHAKAFTPLTDYSLTQPAGEIKLFDPKATDKTGNLDLANKDLVYGVMMDHYVIAKAPEGFSEKVYRVAALEKSGEKYVIKPAKGTDVDKDGKPDYTAESFTCGNCHAPGIEVNSKDYGVSCESCHGPGGNHVSATTKKGTMDPKTAVNACNTCHESNPSKNKDGVWTANTHYGTRNYFASKHGQSTSMTCLTCHESHKANASGQLLKADKPQAICAQCHEGKSFDLDKMMWKNPTDARGHFTKDHSFGALPYDKLGDKPKTPEIEITNQEAIDLITKLLPDAAK
;
A
#
# COMPACT_ATOMS: atom_id res chain seq x y z
N MET A 1 -65.10 -1.55 42.15
CA MET A 1 -64.27 -1.00 41.04
C MET A 1 -63.57 0.31 41.41
N LYS A 2 -62.82 0.37 42.53
CA LYS A 2 -62.02 1.55 42.93
C LYS A 2 -60.56 1.22 43.27
N SER A 3 -60.21 -0.05 43.44
CA SER A 3 -58.85 -0.51 43.79
C SER A 3 -57.93 -0.75 42.58
N LYS A 4 -58.46 -1.01 41.38
CA LYS A 4 -57.63 -1.26 40.17
C LYS A 4 -57.12 0.01 39.46
N LYS A 5 -57.68 1.20 39.74
CA LYS A 5 -57.21 2.47 39.16
C LYS A 5 -56.07 3.13 39.95
N ILE A 6 -55.83 2.72 41.20
CA ILE A 6 -54.74 3.23 42.04
C ILE A 6 -53.42 2.51 41.74
N ILE A 7 -53.49 1.21 41.42
CA ILE A 7 -52.30 0.40 41.07
C ILE A 7 -51.74 0.78 39.69
N LEU A 8 -52.59 1.22 38.74
CA LEU A 8 -52.13 1.66 37.41
C LEU A 8 -51.49 3.07 37.44
N GLY A 9 -51.88 3.92 38.39
CA GLY A 9 -51.29 5.25 38.57
C GLY A 9 -49.92 5.23 39.26
N LEU A 10 -49.67 4.25 40.15
CA LEU A 10 -48.38 4.09 40.82
C LEU A 10 -47.32 3.44 39.92
N ALA A 11 -47.72 2.58 38.98
CA ALA A 11 -46.79 1.97 38.01
C ALA A 11 -46.30 2.97 36.93
N LEU A 12 -47.11 3.96 36.55
CA LEU A 12 -46.74 5.00 35.58
C LEU A 12 -45.82 6.09 36.18
N ILE A 13 -45.92 6.35 37.49
CA ILE A 13 -45.01 7.29 38.18
C ILE A 13 -43.65 6.62 38.46
N ALA A 14 -43.61 5.31 38.72
CA ALA A 14 -42.36 4.57 38.90
C ALA A 14 -41.54 4.45 37.59
N LEU A 15 -42.20 4.37 36.41
CA LEU A 15 -41.51 4.28 35.12
C LEU A 15 -40.93 5.65 34.65
N VAL A 16 -41.54 6.77 35.06
CA VAL A 16 -41.05 8.12 34.74
C VAL A 16 -39.89 8.55 35.67
N ILE A 17 -39.85 8.04 36.91
CA ILE A 17 -38.74 8.32 37.84
C ILE A 17 -37.46 7.51 37.50
N THR A 18 -37.58 6.36 36.84
CA THR A 18 -36.41 5.61 36.32
C THR A 18 -35.78 6.19 35.05
N VAL A 19 -36.42 7.16 34.37
CA VAL A 19 -35.90 7.78 33.14
C VAL A 19 -35.21 9.14 33.40
N LEU A 20 -35.32 9.72 34.60
CA LEU A 20 -34.70 11.02 34.94
C LEU A 20 -33.50 10.94 35.92
N VAL A 21 -33.08 9.73 36.33
CA VAL A 21 -31.91 9.52 37.21
C VAL A 21 -30.72 8.88 36.48
N GLY A 22 -30.81 8.68 35.16
CA GLY A 22 -29.77 8.04 34.34
C GLY A 22 -28.71 8.95 33.70
N CYS A 23 -28.75 10.26 33.89
CA CYS A 23 -27.81 11.19 33.27
C CYS A 23 -27.21 12.20 34.27
N LYS A 24 -26.45 11.71 35.25
CA LYS A 24 -25.43 12.54 35.95
C LYS A 24 -24.44 11.70 36.76
N THR A 25 -23.78 10.74 36.11
CA THR A 25 -22.49 10.25 36.61
C THR A 25 -21.40 10.95 35.83
N GLN A 26 -21.11 12.17 36.30
CA GLN A 26 -19.90 12.89 35.98
C GLN A 26 -18.75 12.01 36.49
N ASN A 27 -18.07 11.29 35.58
CA ASN A 27 -16.79 10.68 35.90
C ASN A 27 -15.87 11.82 36.34
N GLN A 28 -15.71 11.95 37.64
CA GLN A 28 -14.72 12.80 38.26
C GLN A 28 -13.36 12.23 37.88
N THR A 29 -12.72 12.88 36.91
CA THR A 29 -11.28 12.75 36.70
C THR A 29 -10.60 13.04 38.05
N PRO A 30 -9.68 12.18 38.54
CA PRO A 30 -8.88 12.51 39.71
C PRO A 30 -8.16 13.85 39.47
N PRO A 31 -7.96 14.69 40.50
CA PRO A 31 -7.18 15.91 40.34
C PRO A 31 -5.78 15.55 39.81
N PRO A 32 -5.16 16.39 38.97
CA PRO A 32 -3.78 16.17 38.58
C PRO A 32 -2.89 16.44 39.81
N THR A 33 -2.67 15.42 40.63
CA THR A 33 -1.62 15.43 41.64
C THR A 33 -0.34 14.96 40.97
N GLY A 34 0.22 15.88 40.19
CA GLY A 34 1.46 15.72 39.48
C GLY A 34 1.80 17.09 38.93
N THR A 35 2.70 17.77 39.61
CA THR A 35 3.34 19.00 39.15
C THR A 35 3.76 18.77 37.70
N ALA A 36 3.06 19.40 36.76
CA ALA A 36 3.47 19.47 35.37
C ALA A 36 4.76 20.29 35.35
N THR A 37 5.89 19.60 35.50
CA THR A 37 7.14 20.15 35.03
C THR A 37 7.03 20.17 33.51
N ASP A 38 7.03 21.38 32.94
CA ASP A 38 7.31 21.64 31.53
C ASP A 38 8.76 21.19 31.24
N GLN A 39 9.00 19.89 31.34
CA GLN A 39 10.20 19.28 30.81
C GLN A 39 9.99 19.20 29.30
N PRO A 40 10.90 19.76 28.49
CA PRO A 40 10.92 19.48 27.06
C PRO A 40 11.05 17.95 26.93
N VAL A 41 9.98 17.28 26.49
CA VAL A 41 10.11 15.91 26.01
C VAL A 41 11.01 16.02 24.80
N LYS A 42 12.29 15.73 25.00
CA LYS A 42 13.25 15.56 23.92
C LYS A 42 12.61 14.54 22.98
N PRO A 43 12.32 14.88 21.71
CA PRO A 43 11.83 13.90 20.77
C PRO A 43 12.78 12.70 20.79
N PRO A 44 12.27 11.45 20.85
CA PRO A 44 13.09 10.28 20.60
C PRO A 44 13.93 10.54 19.34
N ALA A 45 15.24 10.30 19.44
CA ALA A 45 16.18 10.57 18.35
C ALA A 45 15.99 9.62 17.15
N GLU A 46 15.10 8.64 17.26
CA GLU A 46 14.83 7.62 16.25
C GLU A 46 13.33 7.58 15.91
N ALA A 47 13.05 7.37 14.63
CA ALA A 47 11.71 7.19 14.09
C ALA A 47 11.04 5.97 14.73
N GLN A 48 10.00 6.18 15.54
CA GLN A 48 9.25 5.10 16.17
C GLN A 48 7.96 4.80 15.38
N TYR A 49 7.93 3.64 14.74
CA TYR A 49 6.74 3.08 14.10
C TYR A 49 5.91 2.29 15.13
N VAL A 50 4.62 2.60 15.24
CA VAL A 50 3.73 2.04 16.26
C VAL A 50 2.72 1.04 15.72
N GLY A 51 2.52 1.01 14.40
CA GLY A 51 1.54 0.17 13.73
C GLY A 51 0.12 0.76 13.75
N SER A 52 -0.70 0.32 12.79
CA SER A 52 -2.01 0.86 12.45
C SER A 52 -3.05 0.61 13.53
N GLU A 53 -2.92 -0.47 14.30
CA GLU A 53 -3.80 -0.73 15.45
C GLU A 53 -3.66 0.35 16.53
N SER A 54 -2.51 1.02 16.68
CA SER A 54 -2.39 2.19 17.57
C SER A 54 -3.18 3.40 17.08
N CYS A 55 -3.38 3.53 15.76
CA CYS A 55 -4.14 4.64 15.17
C CYS A 55 -5.65 4.46 15.35
N LYS A 56 -6.14 3.21 15.33
CA LYS A 56 -7.56 2.84 15.38
C LYS A 56 -8.32 3.39 16.59
N GLY A 57 -7.65 3.52 17.74
CA GLY A 57 -8.29 4.03 18.97
C GLY A 57 -8.88 5.43 18.82
N CYS A 58 -8.20 6.30 18.05
CA CYS A 58 -8.65 7.67 17.77
C CYS A 58 -9.20 7.85 16.35
N HIS A 59 -8.76 7.03 15.38
CA HIS A 59 -9.09 7.13 13.96
C HIS A 59 -9.79 5.87 13.43
N SER A 60 -10.81 5.41 14.14
CA SER A 60 -11.51 4.14 13.85
C SER A 60 -12.16 4.11 12.46
N GLU A 61 -12.78 5.19 12.02
CA GLU A 61 -13.40 5.30 10.70
C GLU A 61 -12.36 5.18 9.58
N TYR A 62 -11.27 5.95 9.66
CA TYR A 62 -10.20 5.91 8.67
C TYR A 62 -9.52 4.55 8.63
N HIS A 63 -9.27 3.93 9.79
CA HIS A 63 -8.74 2.57 9.87
C HIS A 63 -9.65 1.55 9.16
N GLY A 64 -10.96 1.58 9.47
CA GLY A 64 -11.94 0.67 8.86
C GLY A 64 -12.12 0.85 7.36
N ASN A 65 -11.95 2.08 6.85
CA ASN A 65 -12.01 2.36 5.42
C ASN A 65 -10.70 2.00 4.71
N PHE A 66 -9.55 2.27 5.32
CA PHE A 66 -8.24 1.91 4.77
C PHE A 66 -8.10 0.41 4.54
N ALA A 67 -8.57 -0.40 5.49
CA ALA A 67 -8.54 -1.87 5.40
C ALA A 67 -9.28 -2.43 4.16
N LYS A 68 -10.15 -1.65 3.51
CA LYS A 68 -10.86 -2.05 2.29
C LYS A 68 -10.09 -1.70 1.00
N SER A 69 -9.03 -0.91 1.12
CA SER A 69 -8.25 -0.42 -0.03
C SER A 69 -7.35 -1.49 -0.62
N GLN A 70 -6.96 -1.31 -1.89
CA GLN A 70 -5.92 -2.13 -2.51
C GLN A 70 -4.54 -1.95 -1.85
N HIS A 71 -4.26 -0.79 -1.23
CA HIS A 71 -3.02 -0.60 -0.46
C HIS A 71 -2.95 -1.56 0.73
N ALA A 72 -4.03 -1.68 1.50
CA ALA A 72 -4.08 -2.63 2.62
C ALA A 72 -3.97 -4.10 2.16
N LYS A 73 -4.30 -4.39 0.90
CA LYS A 73 -4.20 -5.72 0.29
C LYS A 73 -2.87 -5.98 -0.42
N ALA A 74 -1.99 -4.98 -0.52
CA ALA A 74 -0.69 -5.14 -1.17
C ALA A 74 0.19 -6.18 -0.45
N PHE A 75 -0.09 -6.44 0.83
CA PHE A 75 0.56 -7.46 1.62
C PHE A 75 -0.43 -8.09 2.59
N THR A 76 -0.49 -9.41 2.66
CA THR A 76 -1.46 -10.14 3.48
C THR A 76 -0.78 -11.33 4.17
N PRO A 77 -1.13 -11.67 5.42
CA PRO A 77 -0.62 -12.88 6.07
C PRO A 77 -0.86 -14.14 5.23
N LEU A 78 0.13 -15.05 5.18
CA LEU A 78 -0.03 -16.33 4.46
C LEU A 78 -1.19 -17.16 5.03
N THR A 79 -1.49 -17.02 6.32
CA THR A 79 -2.59 -17.72 7.00
C THR A 79 -3.98 -17.33 6.51
N ASP A 80 -4.12 -16.20 5.81
CA ASP A 80 -5.40 -15.73 5.31
C ASP A 80 -5.75 -16.41 3.97
N TYR A 81 -4.80 -17.12 3.37
CA TYR A 81 -4.99 -17.87 2.14
C TYR A 81 -5.45 -19.29 2.43
N SER A 82 -6.54 -19.70 1.77
CA SER A 82 -7.00 -21.09 1.79
C SER A 82 -6.12 -21.94 0.87
N LEU A 83 -5.18 -22.68 1.46
CA LEU A 83 -4.24 -23.50 0.69
C LEU A 83 -4.82 -24.89 0.34
N THR A 84 -4.41 -25.44 -0.81
CA THR A 84 -4.74 -26.82 -1.20
C THR A 84 -4.07 -27.86 -0.32
N GLN A 85 -2.89 -27.52 0.22
CA GLN A 85 -2.13 -28.28 1.19
C GLN A 85 -1.62 -27.33 2.27
N PRO A 86 -1.50 -27.75 3.54
CA PRO A 86 -0.93 -26.92 4.58
C PRO A 86 0.46 -26.40 4.19
N ALA A 87 0.77 -25.15 4.58
CA ALA A 87 2.13 -24.65 4.50
C ALA A 87 3.04 -25.56 5.34
N GLY A 88 4.23 -25.87 4.82
CA GLY A 88 5.18 -26.74 5.50
C GLY A 88 6.61 -26.42 5.12
N GLU A 89 7.52 -27.34 5.41
CA GLU A 89 8.95 -27.16 5.15
C GLU A 89 9.26 -27.21 3.65
N ILE A 90 10.01 -26.22 3.18
CA ILE A 90 10.61 -26.17 1.85
C ILE A 90 12.14 -26.18 1.97
N LYS A 91 12.81 -26.82 1.01
CA LYS A 91 14.25 -26.70 0.80
C LYS A 91 14.50 -25.50 -0.12
N LEU A 92 15.20 -24.50 0.38
CA LEU A 92 15.48 -23.24 -0.29
C LEU A 92 16.93 -23.20 -0.77
N PHE A 93 17.14 -22.76 -2.00
CA PHE A 93 18.46 -22.58 -2.61
C PHE A 93 18.80 -21.10 -2.76
N ASP A 94 20.04 -20.70 -2.46
CA ASP A 94 20.51 -19.34 -2.77
C ASP A 94 20.94 -19.27 -4.25
N PRO A 95 20.25 -18.54 -5.13
CA PRO A 95 20.62 -18.45 -6.54
C PRO A 95 21.96 -17.72 -6.76
N LYS A 96 22.44 -16.95 -5.78
CA LYS A 96 23.73 -16.24 -5.83
C LYS A 96 24.87 -17.05 -5.23
N ALA A 97 24.56 -18.10 -4.48
CA ALA A 97 25.51 -19.03 -3.87
C ALA A 97 24.92 -20.44 -3.96
N THR A 98 24.97 -21.05 -5.15
CA THR A 98 24.25 -22.28 -5.50
C THR A 98 24.64 -23.51 -4.68
N ASP A 99 25.74 -23.43 -3.94
CA ASP A 99 26.20 -24.43 -2.96
C ASP A 99 25.50 -24.30 -1.59
N LYS A 100 24.80 -23.20 -1.33
CA LYS A 100 24.06 -22.95 -0.10
C LYS A 100 22.61 -23.34 -0.23
N THR A 101 22.18 -24.20 0.70
CA THR A 101 20.78 -24.58 0.87
C THR A 101 20.38 -24.41 2.33
N GLY A 102 19.09 -24.21 2.57
CA GLY A 102 18.52 -24.15 3.91
C GLY A 102 17.08 -24.61 3.90
N ASN A 103 16.61 -25.13 5.03
CA ASN A 103 15.20 -25.46 5.20
C ASN A 103 14.45 -24.26 5.78
N LEU A 104 13.24 -24.03 5.28
CA LEU A 104 12.33 -22.99 5.76
C LEU A 104 10.94 -23.58 5.96
N ASP A 105 10.44 -23.53 7.19
CA ASP A 105 9.05 -23.87 7.49
C ASP A 105 8.13 -22.69 7.17
N LEU A 106 7.31 -22.84 6.12
CA LEU A 106 6.37 -21.80 5.70
C LEU A 106 5.19 -21.61 6.67
N ALA A 107 4.99 -22.52 7.63
CA ALA A 107 4.02 -22.34 8.70
C ALA A 107 4.54 -21.47 9.85
N ASN A 108 5.85 -21.22 9.92
CA ASN A 108 6.48 -20.45 10.98
C ASN A 108 6.27 -18.94 10.78
N LYS A 109 5.45 -18.33 11.64
CA LYS A 109 5.08 -16.91 11.58
C LYS A 109 6.23 -15.94 11.92
N ASP A 110 7.27 -16.42 12.60
CA ASP A 110 8.44 -15.60 12.93
C ASP A 110 9.41 -15.52 11.73
N LEU A 111 9.29 -16.46 10.79
CA LEU A 111 10.10 -16.52 9.58
C LEU A 111 9.33 -16.00 8.35
N VAL A 112 8.04 -16.31 8.24
CA VAL A 112 7.19 -15.88 7.11
C VAL A 112 6.48 -14.58 7.46
N TYR A 113 6.89 -13.50 6.80
CA TYR A 113 6.27 -12.19 6.98
C TYR A 113 4.89 -12.12 6.35
N GLY A 114 4.69 -12.75 5.19
CA GLY A 114 3.38 -12.80 4.53
C GLY A 114 3.50 -12.97 3.02
N VAL A 115 2.45 -12.53 2.33
CA VAL A 115 2.28 -12.65 0.88
C VAL A 115 2.15 -11.26 0.28
N MET A 116 3.10 -10.91 -0.57
CA MET A 116 3.15 -9.65 -1.30
C MET A 116 2.38 -9.78 -2.62
N MET A 117 1.45 -8.86 -2.84
CA MET A 117 0.63 -8.74 -4.06
C MET A 117 -0.11 -10.03 -4.43
N ASP A 118 -0.65 -10.74 -3.44
CA ASP A 118 -1.34 -12.03 -3.60
C ASP A 118 -0.54 -13.11 -4.35
N HIS A 119 0.78 -12.94 -4.44
CA HIS A 119 1.62 -13.76 -5.30
C HIS A 119 2.91 -14.21 -4.63
N TYR A 120 3.74 -13.33 -4.08
CA TYR A 120 5.06 -13.74 -3.57
C TYR A 120 5.04 -13.95 -2.06
N VAL A 121 5.45 -15.13 -1.60
CA VAL A 121 5.67 -15.39 -0.18
C VAL A 121 7.00 -14.77 0.23
N ILE A 122 6.96 -13.87 1.22
CA ILE A 122 8.12 -13.15 1.74
C ILE A 122 8.50 -13.73 3.10
N ALA A 123 9.77 -14.07 3.25
CA ALA A 123 10.29 -14.65 4.48
C ALA A 123 11.71 -14.16 4.80
N LYS A 124 12.08 -14.30 6.08
CA LYS A 124 13.44 -14.11 6.56
C LYS A 124 14.37 -15.16 5.95
N ALA A 125 15.58 -14.73 5.64
CA ALA A 125 16.64 -15.57 5.15
C ALA A 125 17.07 -16.65 6.16
N PRO A 126 17.32 -17.89 5.70
CA PRO A 126 18.11 -18.85 6.47
C PRO A 126 19.52 -18.30 6.75
N GLU A 127 20.16 -18.80 7.81
CA GLU A 127 21.51 -18.39 8.18
C GLU A 127 22.51 -18.65 7.04
N GLY A 128 23.41 -17.69 6.79
CA GLY A 128 24.46 -17.80 5.78
C GLY A 128 24.06 -17.41 4.35
N PHE A 129 22.79 -17.07 4.11
CA PHE A 129 22.33 -16.52 2.83
C PHE A 129 22.78 -15.07 2.62
N SER A 130 22.78 -14.63 1.35
CA SER A 130 23.35 -13.35 0.92
C SER A 130 22.57 -12.09 1.35
N GLU A 131 21.25 -12.19 1.51
CA GLU A 131 20.32 -11.12 1.89
C GLU A 131 19.55 -11.54 3.15
N LYS A 132 18.89 -10.58 3.82
CA LYS A 132 18.15 -10.86 5.07
C LYS A 132 16.70 -11.27 4.86
N VAL A 133 16.11 -10.89 3.73
CA VAL A 133 14.70 -11.09 3.39
C VAL A 133 14.62 -11.49 1.93
N TYR A 134 13.78 -12.49 1.64
CA TYR A 134 13.67 -13.06 0.30
C TYR A 134 12.21 -13.30 -0.10
N ARG A 135 12.00 -13.34 -1.41
CA ARG A 135 10.87 -14.03 -2.04
C ARG A 135 11.22 -15.50 -2.13
N VAL A 136 10.53 -16.33 -1.35
CA VAL A 136 10.89 -17.75 -1.18
C VAL A 136 9.98 -18.70 -1.94
N ALA A 137 8.77 -18.28 -2.24
CA ALA A 137 7.77 -19.05 -2.97
C ALA A 137 6.79 -18.12 -3.69
N ALA A 138 5.96 -18.70 -4.55
CA ALA A 138 4.82 -18.05 -5.17
C ALA A 138 3.51 -18.77 -4.84
N LEU A 139 2.44 -18.00 -4.76
CA LEU A 139 1.06 -18.47 -4.71
C LEU A 139 0.47 -18.46 -6.10
N GLU A 140 -0.18 -19.57 -6.45
CA GLU A 140 -0.95 -19.71 -7.67
C GLU A 140 -2.37 -20.17 -7.33
N LYS A 141 -3.37 -19.52 -7.93
CA LYS A 141 -4.76 -19.85 -7.70
C LYS A 141 -5.11 -21.18 -8.36
N SER A 142 -5.73 -22.08 -7.60
CA SER A 142 -6.23 -23.38 -8.04
C SER A 142 -7.69 -23.53 -7.59
N GLY A 143 -8.62 -23.17 -8.48
CA GLY A 143 -10.03 -23.04 -8.14
C GLY A 143 -10.27 -21.94 -7.11
N GLU A 144 -10.88 -22.29 -5.98
CA GLU A 144 -11.11 -21.38 -4.84
C GLU A 144 -9.94 -21.36 -3.83
N LYS A 145 -8.94 -22.22 -4.03
CA LYS A 145 -7.77 -22.36 -3.15
C LYS A 145 -6.50 -21.84 -3.80
N TYR A 146 -5.41 -21.85 -3.05
CA TYR A 146 -4.06 -21.49 -3.51
C TYR A 146 -3.09 -22.65 -3.34
N VAL A 147 -2.17 -22.76 -4.28
CA VAL A 147 -1.05 -23.72 -4.23
C VAL A 147 0.23 -22.91 -4.02
N ILE A 148 1.08 -23.36 -3.11
CA ILE A 148 2.44 -22.83 -2.95
C ILE A 148 3.34 -23.56 -3.96
N LYS A 149 4.10 -22.80 -4.74
CA LYS A 149 5.06 -23.31 -5.72
C LYS A 149 6.37 -22.52 -5.65
N PRO A 150 7.45 -23.04 -6.24
CA PRO A 150 8.65 -22.25 -6.48
C PRO A 150 8.35 -20.93 -7.18
N ALA A 151 8.98 -19.84 -6.71
CA ALA A 151 8.79 -18.51 -7.31
C ALA A 151 9.37 -18.43 -8.73
N LYS A 152 10.33 -19.29 -9.06
CA LYS A 152 10.86 -19.51 -10.40
C LYS A 152 10.83 -20.99 -10.73
N GLY A 153 10.67 -21.31 -12.02
CA GLY A 153 10.74 -22.67 -12.54
C GLY A 153 12.16 -23.22 -12.71
N THR A 154 13.13 -22.78 -11.88
CA THR A 154 14.54 -23.16 -12.02
C THR A 154 14.78 -24.50 -11.36
N ASP A 155 15.45 -25.42 -12.06
CA ASP A 155 15.95 -26.68 -11.52
C ASP A 155 17.45 -26.51 -11.22
N VAL A 156 17.78 -26.27 -9.95
CA VAL A 156 19.14 -25.93 -9.49
C VAL A 156 19.97 -27.18 -9.30
N ASP A 157 19.40 -28.24 -8.73
CA ASP A 157 20.10 -29.49 -8.46
C ASP A 157 20.03 -30.52 -9.61
N LYS A 158 19.34 -30.19 -10.70
CA LYS A 158 19.22 -30.96 -11.94
C LYS A 158 18.48 -32.29 -11.74
N ASP A 159 17.54 -32.35 -10.79
CA ASP A 159 16.70 -33.52 -10.55
C ASP A 159 15.47 -33.61 -11.48
N GLY A 160 15.28 -32.60 -12.35
CA GLY A 160 14.17 -32.50 -13.27
C GLY A 160 12.93 -31.82 -12.68
N LYS A 161 13.01 -31.24 -11.48
CA LYS A 161 11.91 -30.51 -10.82
C LYS A 161 12.31 -29.08 -10.52
N PRO A 162 11.34 -28.14 -10.53
CA PRO A 162 11.60 -26.78 -10.06
C PRO A 162 11.90 -26.73 -8.56
N ASP A 163 12.96 -26.02 -8.22
CA ASP A 163 13.42 -25.77 -6.85
C ASP A 163 12.94 -24.42 -6.32
N TYR A 164 12.69 -24.36 -5.01
CA TYR A 164 12.45 -23.09 -4.33
C TYR A 164 13.75 -22.31 -4.24
N THR A 165 13.78 -21.12 -4.85
CA THR A 165 14.95 -20.23 -4.81
C THR A 165 14.67 -18.99 -3.95
N ALA A 166 15.69 -18.55 -3.21
CA ALA A 166 15.68 -17.33 -2.42
C ALA A 166 15.90 -16.12 -3.33
N GLU A 167 14.82 -15.56 -3.86
CA GLU A 167 14.89 -14.45 -4.81
C GLU A 167 14.94 -13.09 -4.11
N SER A 168 15.77 -12.18 -4.61
CA SER A 168 15.97 -10.86 -4.00
C SER A 168 14.64 -10.11 -3.79
N PHE A 169 14.52 -9.45 -2.63
CA PHE A 169 13.32 -8.74 -2.19
C PHE A 169 13.25 -7.28 -2.70
N THR A 170 13.49 -7.08 -4.00
CA THR A 170 13.61 -5.73 -4.58
C THR A 170 12.28 -4.96 -4.69
N CYS A 171 11.14 -5.62 -4.51
CA CYS A 171 9.81 -5.01 -4.58
C CYS A 171 9.30 -4.50 -3.22
N GLY A 172 10.02 -4.81 -2.14
CA GLY A 172 9.61 -4.56 -0.75
C GLY A 172 9.34 -3.11 -0.43
N ASN A 173 10.18 -2.20 -0.95
CA ASN A 173 10.07 -0.77 -0.68
C ASN A 173 8.68 -0.18 -0.97
N CYS A 174 7.90 -0.80 -1.86
CA CYS A 174 6.56 -0.32 -2.22
C CYS A 174 5.43 -1.21 -1.71
N HIS A 175 5.61 -2.53 -1.76
CA HIS A 175 4.53 -3.48 -1.46
C HIS A 175 4.62 -4.06 -0.06
N ALA A 176 5.76 -3.90 0.61
CA ALA A 176 5.95 -4.22 2.02
C ALA A 176 6.95 -3.25 2.70
N PRO A 177 6.69 -1.93 2.64
CA PRO A 177 7.60 -0.90 3.15
C PRO A 177 7.86 -1.02 4.65
N GLY A 178 6.93 -1.65 5.39
CA GLY A 178 7.06 -1.84 6.82
C GLY A 178 8.17 -2.81 7.23
N ILE A 179 8.55 -3.75 6.35
CA ILE A 179 9.66 -4.70 6.64
C ILE A 179 10.98 -3.95 6.78
N GLU A 180 11.26 -3.01 5.88
CA GLU A 180 12.52 -2.24 5.85
C GLU A 180 12.71 -1.36 7.08
N VAL A 181 11.62 -0.87 7.66
CA VAL A 181 11.62 -0.02 8.85
C VAL A 181 11.30 -0.77 10.14
N ASN A 182 11.23 -2.11 10.09
CA ASN A 182 10.89 -2.96 11.21
C ASN A 182 9.57 -2.55 11.91
N SER A 183 8.57 -2.16 11.11
CA SER A 183 7.22 -1.87 11.58
C SER A 183 6.46 -3.15 11.92
N LYS A 184 5.43 -3.02 12.77
CA LYS A 184 4.47 -4.09 13.06
C LYS A 184 3.56 -4.40 11.87
N ASP A 185 3.31 -3.42 11.01
CA ASP A 185 2.59 -3.63 9.76
C ASP A 185 3.62 -3.74 8.64
N TYR A 186 3.80 -4.93 8.09
CA TYR A 186 4.76 -5.15 7.01
C TYR A 186 4.34 -4.52 5.68
N GLY A 187 3.04 -4.50 5.39
CA GLY A 187 2.47 -3.92 4.17
C GLY A 187 2.46 -2.39 4.14
N VAL A 188 1.74 -1.84 3.15
CA VAL A 188 1.40 -0.41 3.16
C VAL A 188 0.44 -0.15 4.33
N SER A 189 0.78 0.82 5.16
CA SER A 189 0.08 1.14 6.41
C SER A 189 -0.13 2.65 6.56
N CYS A 190 -0.76 3.07 7.67
CA CYS A 190 -0.94 4.50 7.97
C CYS A 190 0.41 5.24 7.95
N GLU A 191 1.44 4.61 8.51
CA GLU A 191 2.77 5.19 8.67
C GLU A 191 3.59 5.18 7.37
N SER A 192 3.17 4.39 6.36
CA SER A 192 3.76 4.47 5.01
C SER A 192 3.46 5.80 4.32
N CYS A 193 2.35 6.45 4.67
CA CYS A 193 2.00 7.77 4.14
C CYS A 193 2.29 8.89 5.15
N HIS A 194 1.88 8.71 6.40
CA HIS A 194 1.98 9.78 7.41
C HIS A 194 3.37 9.87 8.05
N GLY A 195 4.22 8.85 7.90
CA GLY A 195 5.49 8.72 8.60
C GLY A 195 5.33 8.08 10.00
N PRO A 196 6.41 8.04 10.81
CA PRO A 196 6.42 7.37 12.10
C PRO A 196 5.48 8.03 13.13
N GLY A 197 4.55 7.25 13.69
CA GLY A 197 3.48 7.74 14.56
C GLY A 197 3.81 7.83 16.05
N GLY A 198 4.98 7.38 16.52
CA GLY A 198 5.29 7.28 17.96
C GLY A 198 5.18 8.59 18.74
N ASN A 199 5.70 9.68 18.19
CA ASN A 199 5.54 11.01 18.79
C ASN A 199 4.10 11.49 18.79
N HIS A 200 3.32 11.08 17.78
CA HIS A 200 1.94 11.48 17.63
C HIS A 200 1.02 10.78 18.63
N VAL A 201 1.17 9.47 18.78
CA VAL A 201 0.37 8.69 19.73
C VAL A 201 0.64 9.09 21.19
N SER A 202 1.86 9.55 21.49
CA SER A 202 2.23 10.03 22.84
C SER A 202 1.94 11.51 23.08
N ALA A 203 1.47 12.26 22.07
CA ALA A 203 1.31 13.71 22.17
C ALA A 203 0.10 14.11 23.02
N THR A 204 0.33 15.00 23.99
CA THR A 204 -0.72 15.68 24.78
C THR A 204 -1.10 17.05 24.22
N THR A 205 -0.38 17.52 23.19
CA THR A 205 -0.58 18.83 22.56
C THR A 205 -0.53 18.73 21.05
N LYS A 206 -1.02 19.78 20.37
CA LYS A 206 -1.00 19.88 18.90
C LYS A 206 0.42 19.85 18.29
N LYS A 207 1.48 20.05 19.07
CA LYS A 207 2.86 19.99 18.55
C LYS A 207 3.27 18.59 18.08
N GLY A 208 2.59 17.55 18.53
CA GLY A 208 2.82 16.17 18.06
C GLY A 208 1.86 15.71 16.96
N THR A 209 1.11 16.60 16.30
CA THR A 209 0.30 16.19 15.15
C THR A 209 1.19 15.84 13.96
N MET A 210 0.80 14.81 13.21
CA MET A 210 1.44 14.44 11.94
C MET A 210 1.29 15.57 10.90
N ASP A 211 2.33 15.85 10.12
CA ASP A 211 2.25 16.83 9.02
C ASP A 211 1.49 16.23 7.82
N PRO A 212 0.36 16.81 7.39
CA PRO A 212 -0.35 16.34 6.21
C PRO A 212 0.49 16.37 4.92
N LYS A 213 1.50 17.25 4.83
CA LYS A 213 2.37 17.33 3.65
C LYS A 213 3.19 16.05 3.45
N THR A 214 3.56 15.37 4.54
CA THR A 214 4.23 14.06 4.47
C THR A 214 3.38 13.07 3.68
N ALA A 215 2.09 12.97 4.02
CA ALA A 215 1.15 12.06 3.35
C ALA A 215 0.88 12.45 1.89
N VAL A 216 0.79 13.74 1.58
CA VAL A 216 0.61 14.21 0.20
C VAL A 216 1.80 13.83 -0.68
N ASN A 217 3.02 13.93 -0.15
CA ASN A 217 4.23 13.62 -0.90
C ASN A 217 4.53 12.11 -0.96
N ALA A 218 4.01 11.33 0.00
CA ALA A 218 4.27 9.91 0.11
C ALA A 218 3.78 9.08 -1.09
N CYS A 219 2.82 9.57 -1.88
CA CYS A 219 2.35 8.83 -3.06
C CYS A 219 3.50 8.49 -4.01
N ASN A 220 4.40 9.47 -4.23
CA ASN A 220 5.50 9.35 -5.19
C ASN A 220 6.70 8.55 -4.66
N THR A 221 6.69 8.07 -3.40
CA THR A 221 7.76 7.17 -2.93
C THR A 221 7.64 5.77 -3.55
N CYS A 222 6.42 5.40 -3.95
CA CYS A 222 6.11 4.11 -4.57
C CYS A 222 5.61 4.28 -6.01
N HIS A 223 4.84 5.34 -6.26
CA HIS A 223 4.37 5.72 -7.60
C HIS A 223 5.31 6.73 -8.27
N GLU A 224 6.62 6.69 -7.97
CA GLU A 224 7.64 7.46 -8.70
C GLU A 224 7.61 7.08 -10.17
N SER A 225 7.76 8.03 -11.08
CA SER A 225 7.19 7.81 -12.40
C SER A 225 7.72 8.78 -13.45
N ASN A 226 8.98 9.19 -13.30
CA ASN A 226 9.63 9.93 -14.35
C ASN A 226 10.46 8.96 -15.19
N PRO A 227 10.41 9.08 -16.53
CA PRO A 227 11.43 8.46 -17.37
C PRO A 227 12.82 8.89 -16.90
N SER A 228 13.79 7.99 -17.04
CA SER A 228 15.18 8.22 -16.68
C SER A 228 16.10 7.65 -17.75
N LYS A 229 17.33 8.15 -17.83
CA LYS A 229 18.32 7.57 -18.72
C LYS A 229 18.99 6.36 -18.08
N ASN A 230 19.13 5.28 -18.84
CA ASN A 230 19.98 4.16 -18.46
C ASN A 230 21.47 4.51 -18.66
N LYS A 231 22.36 3.54 -18.41
CA LYS A 231 23.82 3.72 -18.51
C LYS A 231 24.31 4.14 -19.90
N ASP A 232 23.55 3.82 -20.94
CA ASP A 232 23.87 4.15 -22.34
C ASP A 232 23.24 5.49 -22.77
N GLY A 233 22.61 6.21 -21.84
CA GLY A 233 21.97 7.50 -22.11
C GLY A 233 20.60 7.40 -22.79
N VAL A 234 20.05 6.19 -22.91
CA VAL A 234 18.73 5.94 -23.53
C VAL A 234 17.63 6.20 -22.51
N TRP A 235 16.60 6.94 -22.93
CA TRP A 235 15.41 7.17 -22.10
C TRP A 235 14.65 5.89 -21.88
N THR A 236 14.35 5.62 -20.61
CA THR A 236 13.60 4.45 -20.18
C THR A 236 12.46 4.83 -19.25
N ALA A 237 11.41 4.02 -19.21
CA ALA A 237 10.31 4.20 -18.26
C ALA A 237 9.95 2.88 -17.57
N ASN A 238 9.53 2.99 -16.31
CA ASN A 238 9.04 1.84 -15.55
C ASN A 238 7.59 1.50 -15.94
N THR A 239 7.34 0.25 -16.34
CA THR A 239 6.03 -0.25 -16.79
C THR A 239 5.08 -0.63 -15.66
N HIS A 240 5.64 -0.86 -14.48
CA HIS A 240 4.98 -1.49 -13.33
C HIS A 240 3.88 -0.61 -12.73
N TYR A 241 3.98 0.72 -12.87
CA TYR A 241 2.96 1.66 -12.37
C TYR A 241 2.57 2.71 -13.42
N GLY A 242 1.27 3.05 -13.43
CA GLY A 242 0.63 3.81 -14.48
C GLY A 242 0.86 5.32 -14.40
N THR A 243 1.45 5.80 -13.31
CA THR A 243 1.80 7.20 -13.09
C THR A 243 2.97 7.67 -13.98
N ARG A 244 3.70 6.76 -14.64
CA ARG A 244 4.96 6.98 -15.40
C ARG A 244 4.97 8.11 -16.43
N ASN A 245 3.80 8.58 -16.85
CA ASN A 245 3.66 9.63 -17.85
C ASN A 245 2.81 10.81 -17.35
N TYR A 246 2.53 10.87 -16.03
CA TYR A 246 1.72 11.93 -15.45
C TYR A 246 2.31 13.33 -15.69
N PHE A 247 3.64 13.45 -15.67
CA PHE A 247 4.37 14.70 -15.98
C PHE A 247 4.00 15.28 -17.35
N ALA A 248 3.70 14.43 -18.34
CA ALA A 248 3.36 14.85 -19.69
C ALA A 248 1.93 15.42 -19.79
N SER A 249 1.06 15.07 -18.84
CA SER A 249 -0.33 15.52 -18.84
C SER A 249 -0.46 17.00 -18.46
N LYS A 250 -1.55 17.63 -18.92
CA LYS A 250 -1.91 18.99 -18.48
C LYS A 250 -2.27 19.06 -17.00
N HIS A 251 -2.71 17.94 -16.42
CA HIS A 251 -2.92 17.81 -14.98
C HIS A 251 -1.59 17.86 -14.22
N GLY A 252 -0.58 17.09 -14.64
CA GLY A 252 0.74 17.09 -14.01
C GLY A 252 1.51 18.41 -14.15
N GLN A 253 1.22 19.18 -15.21
CA GLN A 253 1.77 20.53 -15.41
C GLN A 253 1.03 21.63 -14.64
N SER A 254 -0.13 21.33 -14.02
CA SER A 254 -0.93 22.32 -13.31
C SER A 254 -0.51 22.41 -11.85
N THR A 255 -0.26 23.62 -11.37
CA THR A 255 -0.01 23.90 -9.94
C THR A 255 -1.27 23.74 -9.08
N SER A 256 -2.45 23.68 -9.68
CA SER A 256 -3.74 23.52 -9.00
C SER A 256 -4.21 22.06 -8.93
N MET A 257 -3.48 21.13 -9.54
CA MET A 257 -3.87 19.73 -9.62
C MET A 257 -2.91 18.86 -8.80
N THR A 258 -3.47 18.02 -7.93
CA THR A 258 -2.70 17.06 -7.14
C THR A 258 -3.31 15.67 -7.31
N CYS A 259 -2.60 14.62 -6.86
CA CYS A 259 -3.12 13.26 -6.84
C CYS A 259 -4.49 13.22 -6.14
N LEU A 260 -4.61 13.94 -5.02
CA LEU A 260 -5.83 14.04 -4.21
C LEU A 260 -6.95 14.86 -4.86
N THR A 261 -6.76 15.45 -6.03
CA THR A 261 -7.89 16.03 -6.77
C THR A 261 -8.82 14.92 -7.24
N CYS A 262 -8.27 13.80 -7.73
CA CYS A 262 -9.02 12.65 -8.22
C CYS A 262 -9.08 11.50 -7.21
N HIS A 263 -8.05 11.36 -6.38
CA HIS A 263 -7.91 10.28 -5.41
C HIS A 263 -8.30 10.71 -3.99
N GLU A 264 -8.62 9.73 -3.14
CA GLU A 264 -8.82 9.89 -1.69
C GLU A 264 -8.18 8.71 -0.96
N SER A 265 -7.30 8.97 0.00
CA SER A 265 -6.53 7.93 0.70
C SER A 265 -7.27 7.30 1.87
N HIS A 266 -8.26 8.00 2.43
CA HIS A 266 -8.99 7.54 3.61
C HIS A 266 -10.27 6.75 3.30
N LYS A 267 -10.64 6.64 2.02
CA LYS A 267 -11.85 5.94 1.61
C LYS A 267 -11.68 5.31 0.24
N ALA A 268 -11.63 3.99 0.23
CA ALA A 268 -11.73 3.22 -1.00
C ALA A 268 -13.16 3.25 -1.57
N ASN A 269 -13.25 3.21 -2.89
CA ASN A 269 -14.50 3.02 -3.63
C ASN A 269 -14.93 1.53 -3.59
N ALA A 270 -16.03 1.18 -4.25
CA ALA A 270 -16.59 -0.17 -4.25
C ALA A 270 -15.65 -1.26 -4.77
N SER A 271 -14.66 -0.92 -5.62
CA SER A 271 -13.65 -1.86 -6.12
C SER A 271 -12.36 -1.88 -5.28
N GLY A 272 -12.34 -1.18 -4.16
CA GLY A 272 -11.15 -1.05 -3.30
C GLY A 272 -10.14 -0.01 -3.80
N GLN A 273 -10.43 0.71 -4.88
CA GLN A 273 -9.54 1.74 -5.42
C GLN A 273 -9.70 3.06 -4.66
N LEU A 274 -8.61 3.81 -4.53
CA LEU A 274 -8.57 5.10 -3.86
C LEU A 274 -9.05 6.24 -4.77
N LEU A 275 -10.15 6.04 -5.49
CA LEU A 275 -10.79 7.06 -6.33
C LEU A 275 -11.95 7.70 -5.57
N LYS A 276 -12.15 9.01 -5.76
CA LYS A 276 -13.26 9.75 -5.11
C LYS A 276 -14.67 9.30 -5.54
N ALA A 277 -14.78 8.50 -6.60
CA ALA A 277 -16.02 7.91 -7.07
C ALA A 277 -15.79 6.49 -7.61
N ASP A 278 -16.86 5.69 -7.65
CA ASP A 278 -16.82 4.33 -8.21
C ASP A 278 -16.55 4.34 -9.73
N LYS A 279 -17.06 5.36 -10.43
CA LYS A 279 -16.87 5.55 -11.86
C LYS A 279 -15.93 6.74 -12.11
N PRO A 280 -14.76 6.54 -12.75
CA PRO A 280 -13.82 7.63 -13.00
C PRO A 280 -14.44 8.80 -13.78
N GLN A 281 -15.38 8.53 -14.68
CA GLN A 281 -16.08 9.55 -15.48
C GLN A 281 -16.79 10.59 -14.62
N ALA A 282 -17.32 10.19 -13.45
CA ALA A 282 -17.97 11.12 -12.52
C ALA A 282 -16.98 12.11 -11.90
N ILE A 283 -15.71 11.74 -11.78
CA ILE A 283 -14.64 12.62 -11.32
C ILE A 283 -14.27 13.60 -12.44
N CYS A 284 -14.08 13.09 -13.66
CA CYS A 284 -13.74 13.92 -14.83
C CYS A 284 -14.82 14.98 -15.10
N ALA A 285 -16.10 14.62 -15.00
CA ALA A 285 -17.23 15.50 -15.26
C ALA A 285 -17.28 16.74 -14.35
N GLN A 286 -16.58 16.73 -13.21
CA GLN A 286 -16.51 17.89 -12.31
C GLN A 286 -15.83 19.11 -12.95
N CYS A 287 -14.96 18.89 -13.95
CA CYS A 287 -14.29 19.97 -14.70
C CYS A 287 -14.47 19.84 -16.22
N HIS A 288 -14.87 18.67 -16.70
CA HIS A 288 -15.08 18.38 -18.12
C HIS A 288 -16.56 18.09 -18.41
N GLU A 289 -17.41 19.02 -18.03
CA GLU A 289 -18.86 18.92 -18.23
C GLU A 289 -19.21 18.68 -19.70
N GLY A 290 -20.14 17.76 -19.95
CA GLY A 290 -20.62 17.41 -21.30
C GLY A 290 -19.60 16.66 -22.16
N LYS A 291 -18.41 16.33 -21.66
CA LYS A 291 -17.40 15.57 -22.40
C LYS A 291 -17.49 14.08 -22.07
N SER A 292 -17.45 13.27 -23.13
CA SER A 292 -17.24 11.82 -23.04
C SER A 292 -15.78 11.52 -23.38
N PHE A 293 -15.18 10.59 -22.65
CA PHE A 293 -13.79 10.18 -22.81
C PHE A 293 -13.71 8.67 -22.98
N ASP A 294 -12.91 8.23 -23.94
CA ASP A 294 -12.49 6.83 -24.05
C ASP A 294 -11.29 6.61 -23.12
N LEU A 295 -11.57 6.18 -21.89
CA LEU A 295 -10.54 6.00 -20.86
C LEU A 295 -9.52 4.92 -21.23
N ASP A 296 -9.86 3.95 -22.07
CA ASP A 296 -8.91 2.90 -22.46
C ASP A 296 -7.93 3.39 -23.52
N LYS A 297 -8.31 4.40 -24.32
CA LYS A 297 -7.37 5.13 -25.19
C LYS A 297 -6.54 6.16 -24.44
N MET A 298 -7.17 6.95 -23.58
CA MET A 298 -6.48 8.04 -22.86
C MET A 298 -5.57 7.52 -21.75
N MET A 299 -5.98 6.44 -21.09
CA MET A 299 -5.28 5.82 -19.98
C MET A 299 -4.99 4.36 -20.30
N TRP A 300 -4.29 4.16 -21.42
CA TRP A 300 -3.96 2.84 -21.95
C TRP A 300 -3.22 1.99 -20.93
N LYS A 301 -3.41 0.67 -21.01
CA LYS A 301 -2.69 -0.30 -20.20
C LYS A 301 -1.45 -0.73 -20.95
N ASN A 302 -0.32 -0.76 -20.26
CA ASN A 302 0.94 -1.13 -20.88
C ASN A 302 1.04 -2.63 -21.13
N PRO A 303 1.09 -3.13 -22.37
CA PRO A 303 1.11 -4.57 -22.61
C PRO A 303 2.44 -5.25 -22.24
N THR A 304 3.49 -4.50 -21.90
CA THR A 304 4.87 -5.02 -21.71
C THR A 304 5.29 -5.18 -20.25
N ASP A 305 4.39 -5.03 -19.28
CA ASP A 305 4.70 -5.44 -17.90
C ASP A 305 4.83 -6.97 -17.81
N ALA A 306 6.07 -7.43 -17.65
CA ALA A 306 6.42 -8.84 -17.50
C ALA A 306 5.76 -9.52 -16.29
N ARG A 307 5.23 -8.76 -15.33
CA ARG A 307 4.51 -9.28 -14.15
C ARG A 307 3.00 -9.34 -14.35
N GLY A 308 2.49 -8.82 -15.47
CA GLY A 308 1.06 -8.76 -15.76
C GLY A 308 0.27 -7.79 -14.86
N HIS A 309 0.94 -6.90 -14.13
CA HIS A 309 0.30 -5.87 -13.30
C HIS A 309 -0.05 -4.65 -14.16
N PHE A 310 -1.06 -4.81 -15.01
CA PHE A 310 -1.45 -3.78 -15.94
C PHE A 310 -2.18 -2.62 -15.25
N THR A 311 -1.42 -1.58 -14.92
CA THR A 311 -1.95 -0.29 -14.45
C THR A 311 -2.21 0.66 -15.62
N LYS A 312 -3.26 1.48 -15.47
CA LYS A 312 -3.67 2.46 -16.49
C LYS A 312 -2.73 3.66 -16.50
N ASP A 313 -2.31 4.10 -17.68
CA ASP A 313 -1.44 5.26 -17.88
C ASP A 313 -2.10 6.58 -17.44
N HIS A 314 -1.30 7.52 -16.90
CA HIS A 314 -1.77 8.81 -16.39
C HIS A 314 -1.28 10.01 -17.24
N SER A 315 -0.83 9.80 -18.47
CA SER A 315 -0.62 10.91 -19.43
C SER A 315 -1.93 11.55 -19.88
N PHE A 316 -3.05 10.84 -19.69
CA PHE A 316 -4.38 11.25 -20.16
C PHE A 316 -4.39 11.60 -21.65
N GLY A 317 -3.69 10.79 -22.45
CA GLY A 317 -3.58 10.94 -23.91
C GLY A 317 -2.43 11.85 -24.37
N ALA A 318 -1.66 12.46 -23.45
CA ALA A 318 -0.49 13.26 -23.83
C ALA A 318 0.66 12.40 -24.36
N LEU A 319 0.75 11.13 -23.95
CA LEU A 319 1.70 10.15 -24.47
C LEU A 319 0.97 8.85 -24.80
N PRO A 320 0.39 8.73 -26.00
CA PRO A 320 -0.19 7.49 -26.49
C PRO A 320 0.87 6.37 -26.60
N TYR A 321 0.48 5.12 -26.36
CA TYR A 321 1.42 3.98 -26.36
C TYR A 321 2.18 3.82 -27.68
N ASP A 322 1.47 3.92 -28.81
CA ASP A 322 2.05 3.84 -30.16
C ASP A 322 3.07 4.95 -30.45
N LYS A 323 3.01 6.05 -29.68
CA LYS A 323 3.90 7.20 -29.76
C LYS A 323 5.05 7.14 -28.77
N LEU A 324 5.16 6.13 -27.90
CA LEU A 324 6.36 5.92 -27.10
C LEU A 324 7.50 5.29 -27.90
N GLY A 325 7.15 4.51 -28.94
CA GLY A 325 8.13 3.69 -29.64
C GLY A 325 8.76 2.63 -28.73
N ASP A 326 7.96 2.01 -27.87
CA ASP A 326 8.42 0.95 -26.96
C ASP A 326 9.06 -0.19 -27.77
N LYS A 327 10.18 -0.73 -27.27
CA LYS A 327 10.75 -2.00 -27.70
C LYS A 327 10.33 -3.08 -26.68
N PRO A 328 9.29 -3.88 -26.96
CA PRO A 328 8.73 -4.81 -25.97
C PRO A 328 9.68 -5.90 -25.45
N LYS A 329 10.85 -6.05 -26.08
CA LYS A 329 11.85 -7.06 -25.75
C LYS A 329 12.95 -6.53 -24.83
N THR A 330 12.99 -5.22 -24.54
CA THR A 330 14.00 -4.64 -23.66
C THR A 330 13.52 -4.74 -22.20
N PRO A 331 14.40 -5.13 -21.24
CA PRO A 331 14.02 -5.25 -19.82
C PRO A 331 13.51 -3.94 -19.21
N GLU A 332 14.02 -2.82 -19.71
CA GLU A 332 13.56 -1.46 -19.44
C GLU A 332 12.83 -0.99 -20.71
N ILE A 333 11.62 -0.40 -20.63
CA ILE A 333 11.00 0.17 -21.84
C ILE A 333 11.93 1.25 -22.35
N GLU A 334 12.52 1.04 -23.51
CA GLU A 334 13.22 2.09 -24.23
C GLU A 334 12.19 2.98 -24.92
N ILE A 335 12.25 4.27 -24.64
CA ILE A 335 11.46 5.27 -25.37
C ILE A 335 12.28 5.66 -26.59
N THR A 336 11.83 5.26 -27.77
CA THR A 336 12.57 5.48 -29.03
C THR A 336 11.93 6.54 -29.93
N ASN A 337 10.69 6.94 -29.65
CA ASN A 337 10.03 7.98 -30.41
C ASN A 337 10.61 9.36 -30.06
N GLN A 338 11.07 10.09 -31.08
CA GLN A 338 11.72 11.39 -30.88
C GLN A 338 10.77 12.45 -30.29
N GLU A 339 9.49 12.47 -30.68
CA GLU A 339 8.53 13.44 -30.13
C GLU A 339 8.33 13.22 -28.62
N ALA A 340 8.28 11.96 -28.18
CA ALA A 340 8.21 11.62 -26.77
C ALA A 340 9.50 12.01 -26.02
N ILE A 341 10.67 11.73 -26.60
CA ILE A 341 11.98 12.12 -26.04
C ILE A 341 12.10 13.65 -25.89
N ASP A 342 11.68 14.40 -26.90
CA ASP A 342 11.70 15.87 -26.90
C ASP A 342 10.77 16.42 -25.82
N LEU A 343 9.58 15.84 -25.67
CA LEU A 343 8.62 16.21 -24.62
C LEU A 343 9.18 15.93 -23.22
N ILE A 344 9.78 14.75 -23.01
CA ILE A 344 10.43 14.37 -21.75
C ILE A 344 11.55 15.35 -21.42
N THR A 345 12.45 15.58 -22.38
CA THR A 345 13.61 16.48 -22.19
C THR A 345 13.17 17.90 -21.85
N LYS A 346 12.08 18.37 -22.46
CA LYS A 346 11.49 19.69 -22.20
C LYS A 346 10.85 19.79 -20.82
N LEU A 347 10.12 18.76 -20.38
CA LEU A 347 9.33 18.80 -19.14
C LEU A 347 10.10 18.33 -17.91
N LEU A 348 11.16 17.54 -18.10
CA LEU A 348 12.01 16.98 -17.05
C LEU A 348 13.50 17.29 -17.35
N PRO A 349 13.90 18.57 -17.38
CA PRO A 349 15.25 18.97 -17.77
C PRO A 349 16.34 18.42 -16.84
N ASP A 350 16.02 18.17 -15.56
CA ASP A 350 16.97 17.59 -14.61
C ASP A 350 17.14 16.08 -14.80
N ALA A 351 16.12 15.37 -15.27
CA ALA A 351 16.24 13.94 -15.62
C ALA A 351 17.04 13.73 -16.93
N ALA A 352 17.24 14.80 -17.71
CA ALA A 352 17.95 14.77 -18.97
C ALA A 352 19.47 14.92 -18.83
N LYS A 353 19.95 15.37 -17.66
CA LYS A 353 21.37 15.57 -17.31
C LYS A 353 22.04 14.26 -16.94
#